data_AF-A0A5S9M5M4-F1
#
_entry.id   AF-A0A5S9M5M4-F1
#
_cell.length_a   1.000
_cell.length_b   1.000
_cell.length_c   1.000
_cell.angle_alpha   90.00
_cell.angle_beta   90.00
_cell.angle_gamma   90.00
#
_symmetry.space_group_name_H-M   'P 1'
#
loop_
_entity.id
_entity.type
_entity.pdbx_description
1 polymer ?
#
loop_
_entity_poly.entity_id
_entity_poly.type
_entity_poly.pdbx_seq_one_letter_code
_entity_poly.pdbx_strand_id
1 'polypeptide(L)' 'MSQEELKQKVLNLLDEQKVGTLATVEQDKPHTRYMTFFFHEGLTLYTPTSKENT' A
#
# COMPACT_ATOMS: atom_id res chain seq x y z
N MET A 1 8.92 16.34 -15.57
CA MET A 1 8.45 16.05 -14.21
C MET A 1 9.66 15.76 -13.36
N SER A 2 9.88 16.54 -12.32
CA SER A 2 11.01 16.34 -11.40
C SER A 2 10.73 15.16 -10.46
N GLN A 3 11.78 14.64 -9.83
CA GLN A 3 11.67 13.56 -8.85
C GLN A 3 10.80 13.97 -7.65
N GLU A 4 10.85 15.25 -7.29
CA GLU A 4 10.04 15.83 -6.21
C GLU A 4 8.55 15.91 -6.58
N GLU A 5 8.23 16.36 -7.79
CA GLU A 5 6.85 16.38 -8.30
C GLU A 5 6.23 14.98 -8.34
N LEU A 6 7.02 13.98 -8.75
CA LEU A 6 6.57 12.58 -8.75
C LEU A 6 6.29 12.09 -7.32
N LYS A 7 7.19 12.38 -6.38
CA LYS A 7 7.03 11.98 -4.98
C LYS A 7 5.76 12.59 -4.37
N GLN A 8 5.53 13.88 -4.57
CA GLN A 8 4.31 14.54 -4.07
C GLN A 8 3.04 13.96 -4.69
N LYS A 9 3.06 13.66 -5.99
CA LYS A 9 1.93 13.00 -6.64
C LYS A 9 1.62 11.62 -6.05
N VAL A 10 2.65 10.85 -5.71
CA VAL A 10 2.48 9.54 -5.05
C VAL A 10 1.90 9.72 -3.64
N LEU A 11 2.41 10.66 -2.84
CA LEU A 11 1.88 10.92 -1.50
C LEU A 11 0.40 11.34 -1.55
N ASN A 12 0.04 12.26 -2.45
CA ASN A 12 -1.34 12.67 -2.64
C ASN A 12 -2.25 11.50 -3.02
N LEU A 13 -1.77 10.57 -3.86
CA LEU A 13 -2.52 9.38 -4.23
C LEU A 13 -2.77 8.48 -3.01
N LEU A 14 -1.77 8.29 -2.14
CA LEU A 14 -1.92 7.50 -0.90
C LEU A 14 -2.84 8.19 0.11
N ASP A 15 -2.93 9.51 0.06
CA ASP A 15 -3.87 10.29 0.86
C ASP A 15 -5.31 10.14 0.38
N GLU A 16 -5.55 10.18 -0.93
CA GLU A 16 -6.89 10.06 -1.51
C GLU A 16 -7.39 8.60 -1.56
N GLN A 17 -6.51 7.64 -1.81
CA GLN A 17 -6.85 6.23 -2.03
C GLN A 17 -6.44 5.37 -0.84
N LYS A 18 -7.41 5.10 0.05
CA LYS A 18 -7.19 4.28 1.25
C LYS A 18 -7.30 2.78 1.02
N VAL A 19 -7.75 2.33 -0.17
CA VAL A 19 -7.87 0.91 -0.51
C VAL A 19 -6.84 0.58 -1.59
N GLY A 20 -6.09 -0.49 -1.36
CA GLY A 20 -5.11 -0.97 -2.32
C GLY A 20 -5.00 -2.49 -2.32
N THR A 21 -4.20 -2.99 -3.25
CA THR A 21 -3.99 -4.41 -3.45
C THR A 21 -2.60 -4.80 -2.96
N LEU A 22 -2.53 -5.69 -1.97
CA LEU A 22 -1.28 -6.31 -1.56
C LEU A 22 -1.18 -7.67 -2.25
N ALA A 23 -0.16 -7.82 -3.11
CA ALA A 23 0.16 -9.06 -3.78
C ALA A 23 1.50 -9.58 -3.26
N THR A 24 1.53 -10.81 -2.77
CA THR A 24 2.74 -11.53 -2.38
C THR A 24 2.87 -12.80 -3.23
N VAL A 25 4.09 -13.32 -3.34
CA VAL A 25 4.33 -14.63 -3.95
C VAL A 25 4.62 -15.61 -2.83
N GLU A 26 3.79 -16.65 -2.71
CA GLU A 26 3.98 -17.75 -1.77
C GLU A 26 3.95 -19.04 -2.57
N GLN A 27 4.97 -19.89 -2.42
CA GLN A 27 5.10 -21.16 -3.16
C GLN A 27 4.92 -21.02 -4.68
N ASP A 28 5.53 -20.00 -5.28
CA ASP A 28 5.42 -19.67 -6.71
C ASP A 28 4.00 -19.35 -7.20
N LYS A 29 3.07 -19.07 -6.28
CA LYS A 29 1.71 -18.66 -6.59
C LYS A 29 1.46 -17.22 -6.13
N PRO A 30 0.75 -16.41 -6.93
CA PRO A 30 0.37 -15.07 -6.52
C PRO A 30 -0.77 -15.13 -5.50
N HIS A 31 -0.55 -14.51 -4.34
CA HIS A 31 -1.54 -14.29 -3.31
C HIS A 31 -1.89 -12.81 -3.25
N THR A 32 -3.09 -12.47 -3.69
CA THR A 32 -3.52 -11.08 -3.83
C THR A 32 -4.72 -10.82 -2.92
N ARG A 33 -4.63 -9.77 -2.10
CA ARG A 33 -5.70 -9.37 -1.17
C ARG A 33 -5.94 -7.87 -1.25
N TYR A 34 -7.20 -7.46 -1.13
CA TYR A 34 -7.55 -6.06 -0.93
C TYR A 34 -7.33 -5.69 0.53
N MET A 35 -6.64 -4.57 0.77
CA MET A 35 -6.34 -4.07 2.10
C MET A 35 -6.65 -2.57 2.18
N THR A 36 -6.94 -2.11 3.39
CA THR A 36 -7.18 -0.69 3.67
C THR A 36 -5.95 -0.08 4.34
N PHE A 37 -5.25 0.79 3.63
CA PHE A 37 -4.11 1.55 4.12
C PHE A 37 -4.59 2.83 4.80
N PHE A 38 -4.85 2.74 6.09
CA PHE A 38 -5.46 3.84 6.85
C PHE A 38 -4.48 4.99 7.10
N PHE A 39 -3.20 4.69 7.26
CA PHE A 39 -2.16 5.66 7.57
C PHE A 39 -0.90 5.40 6.73
N HIS A 40 -0.16 6.44 6.37
CA HIS A 40 1.15 6.31 5.78
C HIS A 40 2.11 7.37 6.32
N GLU A 41 3.39 7.00 6.41
CA GLU A 41 4.48 7.90 6.77
C GLU A 41 5.45 7.95 5.60
N GLY A 42 5.34 9.01 4.79
CA GLY A 42 6.01 9.04 3.48
C GLY A 42 5.51 7.90 2.61
N LEU A 43 6.40 6.97 2.26
CA LEU A 43 6.10 5.78 1.44
C LEU A 43 5.86 4.50 2.27
N THR A 44 5.89 4.61 3.59
CA THR A 44 5.58 3.49 4.49
C THR A 44 4.09 3.44 4.73
N LEU A 45 3.44 2.34 4.34
CA LEU A 45 1.99 2.16 4.43
C LEU A 45 1.62 1.29 5.63
N TYR A 46 0.63 1.73 6.41
CA TYR A 46 0.11 1.02 7.57
C TYR A 46 -1.32 0.55 7.32
N THR A 47 -1.53 -0.75 7.47
CA THR A 47 -2.83 -1.41 7.32
C THR A 47 -3.15 -2.20 8.58
N PRO A 48 -4.36 -2.07 9.16
CA PRO A 48 -4.80 -3.01 10.18
C PRO A 48 -5.04 -4.38 9.54
N THR A 49 -4.57 -5.44 10.18
CA THR A 49 -4.85 -6.83 9.79
C THR A 49 -4.96 -7.70 11.05
N SER A 50 -5.67 -8.83 10.95
CA SER A 50 -5.73 -9.81 12.04
C SER A 50 -4.40 -10.55 12.14
N LYS A 51 -3.96 -10.85 13.37
CA LYS A 51 -2.77 -11.70 13.62
C LYS A 51 -2.89 -13.09 12.98
N GLU A 52 -4.11 -13.57 12.78
CA GLU A 52 -4.39 -14.87 12.17
C GLU A 52 -4.11 -14.89 10.65
N ASN A 53 -3.99 -13.71 10.01
CA ASN A 53 -3.73 -13.56 8.58
C ASN A 53 -2.29 -13.09 8.27
N THR A 54 -1.40 -13.10 9.26
CA THR A 54 0.05 -12.83 9.15
C THR A 54 0.83 -14.13 9.15
#